data_AF-A0A377UV89-F1
#
_entry.id   AF-A0A377UV89-F1
#
_cell.length_a   1.000
_cell.length_b   1.000
_cell.length_c   1.000
_cell.angle_alpha   90.00
_cell.angle_beta   90.00
_cell.angle_gamma   90.00
#
_symmetry.space_group_name_H-M   'P 1'
#
loop_
_entity.id
_entity.type
_entity.pdbx_description
1 polymer ?
#
loop_
_entity_poly.entity_id
_entity_poly.type
_entity_poly.pdbx_seq_one_letter_code
_entity_poly.pdbx_strand_id
1 'polypeptide(L)'
;MAWRSLPLSDELIWRAPLPTAEHALAESIREKIATLRPHLLDFLRLDEPAPRHALTLAEWSQPIALRSLLATWSDHIYRHQPTLPREQKPLLSLWAQWYIGLLVPPLMLALLNEPQGLSLAPEHFHVEFHESGRRPASGLMCIAMPTSRGFHRRREWMPW
;
A
#
# COMPACT_ATOMS: atom_id res chain seq x y z
N MET A 1 -22.13 57.41 27.69
CA MET A 1 -21.00 56.48 27.54
C MET A 1 -21.34 55.52 26.41
N ALA A 2 -20.73 55.70 25.23
CA ALA A 2 -21.02 54.88 24.05
C ALA A 2 -20.04 53.70 24.01
N TRP A 3 -20.55 52.48 24.17
CA TRP A 3 -19.79 51.25 23.97
C TRP A 3 -19.46 51.12 22.49
N ARG A 4 -18.19 51.33 22.13
CA ARG A 4 -17.66 50.98 20.81
C ARG A 4 -17.53 49.45 20.76
N SER A 5 -18.44 48.79 20.07
CA SER A 5 -18.22 47.43 19.56
C SER A 5 -17.11 47.50 18.51
N LEU A 6 -15.92 46.99 18.85
CA LEU A 6 -14.94 46.61 17.85
C LEU A 6 -15.55 45.49 17.01
N PRO A 7 -15.62 45.59 15.68
CA PRO A 7 -15.90 44.41 14.88
C PRO A 7 -14.73 43.46 15.15
N LEU A 8 -15.04 42.31 15.77
CA LEU A 8 -14.17 41.14 15.72
C LEU A 8 -13.97 40.91 14.23
N SER A 9 -12.84 41.39 13.72
CA SER A 9 -12.44 41.04 12.37
C SER A 9 -12.36 39.53 12.41
N ASP A 10 -13.18 38.91 11.57
CA ASP A 10 -12.98 37.55 11.09
C ASP A 10 -11.50 37.43 10.76
N GLU A 11 -10.69 37.02 11.73
CA GLU A 11 -9.51 36.26 11.46
C GLU A 11 -10.05 34.96 10.87
N LEU A 12 -10.33 35.04 9.56
CA LEU A 12 -10.27 33.96 8.61
C LEU A 12 -8.83 33.43 8.70
N ILE A 13 -8.55 32.77 9.81
CA ILE A 13 -7.45 31.83 9.93
C ILE A 13 -7.80 30.81 8.86
N TRP A 14 -7.16 30.92 7.70
CA TRP A 14 -7.07 29.87 6.71
C TRP A 14 -6.42 28.68 7.41
N ARG A 15 -7.19 27.97 8.23
CA ARG A 15 -6.81 26.69 8.79
C ARG A 15 -6.81 25.78 7.59
N ALA A 16 -5.61 25.49 7.08
CA ALA A 16 -5.41 24.37 6.19
C ALA A 16 -6.23 23.19 6.74
N PRO A 17 -7.02 22.49 5.92
CA PRO A 17 -7.80 21.35 6.37
C PRO A 17 -6.89 20.46 7.20
N LEU A 18 -7.28 20.17 8.44
CA LEU A 18 -6.50 19.26 9.29
C LEU A 18 -6.32 17.96 8.49
N PRO A 19 -5.09 17.44 8.37
CA PRO A 19 -4.87 16.19 7.66
C PRO A 19 -5.76 15.12 8.27
N THR A 20 -6.44 14.35 7.41
CA THR A 20 -7.27 13.23 7.86
C THR A 20 -6.39 12.26 8.66
N ALA A 21 -6.99 11.50 9.58
CA ALA A 21 -6.24 10.50 10.34
C ALA A 21 -5.53 9.48 9.43
N GLU A 22 -6.08 9.24 8.23
CA GLU A 22 -5.49 8.47 7.13
C GLU A 22 -4.20 9.09 6.62
N HIS A 23 -4.23 10.37 6.25
CA HIS A 23 -3.05 11.09 5.77
C HIS A 23 -1.94 11.16 6.82
N ALA A 24 -2.30 11.42 8.08
CA ALA A 24 -1.34 11.45 9.19
C ALA A 24 -0.68 10.08 9.43
N LEU A 25 -1.44 8.99 9.33
CA LEU A 25 -0.92 7.63 9.44
C LEU A 25 0.02 7.28 8.27
N ALA A 26 -0.40 7.63 7.05
CA ALA A 26 0.39 7.41 5.84
C ALA A 26 1.76 8.10 5.92
N GLU A 27 1.79 9.37 6.33
CA GLU A 27 3.03 10.13 6.49
C GLU A 27 3.91 9.55 7.61
N SER A 28 3.34 9.16 8.76
CA SER A 28 4.11 8.49 9.82
C SER A 28 4.77 7.19 9.33
N ILE A 29 4.03 6.37 8.58
CA ILE A 29 4.58 5.14 7.98
C ILE A 29 5.68 5.49 6.98
N ARG A 30 5.46 6.49 6.11
CA ARG A 30 6.42 6.94 5.11
C ARG A 30 7.73 7.39 5.74
N GLU A 31 7.68 8.22 6.78
CA GLU A 31 8.86 8.71 7.53
C GLU A 31 9.65 7.55 8.16
N LYS A 32 8.95 6.57 8.74
CA LYS A 32 9.61 5.41 9.37
C LYS A 32 10.25 4.49 8.35
N ILE A 33 9.59 4.26 7.21
CA ILE A 33 10.18 3.47 6.13
C ILE A 33 11.39 4.21 5.55
N ALA A 34 11.30 5.53 5.32
CA ALA A 34 12.43 6.34 4.87
C ALA A 34 13.64 6.21 5.81
N THR A 35 13.39 6.16 7.12
CA THR A 35 14.44 6.02 8.14
C THR A 35 15.03 4.61 8.21
N LEU A 36 14.17 3.58 8.21
CA LEU A 36 14.60 2.20 8.45
C LEU A 36 15.07 1.50 7.17
N ARG A 37 14.33 1.65 6.07
CA ARG A 37 14.52 0.91 4.81
C ARG A 37 14.01 1.75 3.62
N PRO A 38 14.75 2.80 3.22
CA PRO A 38 14.27 3.77 2.22
C PRO A 38 13.93 3.16 0.87
N HIS A 39 14.64 2.11 0.44
CA HIS A 39 14.38 1.40 -0.82
C HIS A 39 12.99 0.75 -0.90
N LEU A 40 12.27 0.59 0.22
CA LEU A 40 10.90 0.09 0.18
C LEU A 40 9.93 1.15 -0.37
N LEU A 41 10.27 2.44 -0.30
CA LEU A 41 9.45 3.52 -0.89
C LEU A 41 9.51 3.53 -2.42
N ASP A 42 10.51 2.90 -3.03
CA ASP A 42 10.55 2.69 -4.49
C ASP A 42 9.38 1.79 -4.95
N PHE A 43 8.88 0.95 -4.04
CA PHE A 43 7.82 -0.02 -4.28
C PHE A 43 6.55 0.23 -3.47
N LEU A 44 6.51 1.24 -2.60
CA LEU A 44 5.37 1.49 -1.73
C LEU A 44 4.90 2.94 -1.90
N ARG A 45 3.65 3.09 -2.31
CA ARG A 45 2.96 4.39 -2.33
C ARG A 45 1.86 4.39 -1.27
N LEU A 46 1.77 5.45 -0.50
CA LEU A 46 0.85 5.57 0.65
C LEU A 46 0.00 6.82 0.49
N ASP A 47 -1.32 6.67 0.63
CA ASP A 47 -2.29 7.78 0.54
C ASP A 47 -2.18 8.62 -0.75
N GLU A 48 -1.83 7.95 -1.84
CA GLU A 48 -1.82 8.51 -3.19
C GLU A 48 -3.04 7.97 -3.96
N PRO A 49 -3.59 8.69 -4.96
CA PRO A 49 -4.68 8.15 -5.78
C PRO A 49 -4.19 6.99 -6.66
N ALA A 50 -4.98 5.93 -6.75
CA ALA A 50 -4.60 4.73 -7.49
C ALA A 50 -4.55 5.05 -8.99
N PRO A 51 -3.50 4.61 -9.72
CA PRO A 51 -3.51 4.65 -11.18
C PRO A 51 -4.73 3.93 -11.75
N ARG A 52 -5.27 4.40 -12.88
CA ARG A 52 -6.50 3.83 -13.49
C ARG A 52 -6.40 2.36 -13.85
N HIS A 53 -5.19 1.86 -14.07
CA HIS A 53 -4.89 0.47 -14.43
C HIS A 53 -4.41 -0.37 -13.24
N ALA A 54 -4.35 0.20 -12.03
CA ALA A 54 -4.04 -0.56 -10.83
C ALA A 54 -5.25 -1.42 -10.43
N LEU A 55 -5.01 -2.66 -10.04
CA LEU A 55 -6.04 -3.59 -9.58
C LEU A 55 -5.93 -3.74 -8.07
N THR A 56 -7.06 -3.76 -7.37
CA THR A 56 -7.12 -4.11 -5.95
C THR A 56 -6.80 -5.59 -5.74
N LEU A 57 -6.37 -5.96 -4.52
CA LEU A 57 -6.20 -7.36 -4.13
C LEU A 57 -7.51 -8.15 -4.31
N ALA A 58 -8.67 -7.53 -4.02
CA ALA A 58 -9.97 -8.15 -4.26
C ALA A 58 -10.22 -8.47 -5.76
N GLU A 59 -9.74 -7.62 -6.67
CA GLU A 59 -9.94 -7.79 -8.11
C GLU A 59 -8.96 -8.78 -8.73
N TRP A 60 -7.64 -8.59 -8.54
CA TRP A 60 -6.66 -9.41 -9.25
C TRP A 60 -6.54 -10.83 -8.67
N SER A 61 -6.90 -11.04 -7.40
CA SER A 61 -6.89 -12.38 -6.78
C SER A 61 -8.03 -13.27 -7.28
N GLN A 62 -9.00 -12.73 -8.02
CA GLN A 62 -10.05 -13.53 -8.64
C GLN A 62 -9.44 -14.56 -9.60
N PRO A 63 -9.95 -15.81 -9.63
CA PRO A 63 -9.35 -16.88 -10.42
C PRO A 63 -9.15 -16.54 -11.90
N ILE A 64 -10.08 -15.78 -12.49
CA ILE A 64 -10.05 -15.40 -13.91
C ILE A 64 -8.98 -14.31 -14.16
N ALA A 65 -8.95 -13.28 -13.31
CA ALA A 65 -7.98 -12.20 -13.40
C ALA A 65 -6.55 -12.73 -13.19
N LEU A 66 -6.34 -13.53 -12.14
CA LEU A 66 -5.05 -14.15 -11.85
C LEU A 66 -4.55 -15.05 -12.99
N ARG A 67 -5.43 -15.87 -13.57
CA ARG A 67 -5.07 -16.71 -14.74
C ARG A 67 -4.65 -15.87 -15.94
N SER A 68 -5.33 -14.75 -16.18
CA SER A 68 -5.01 -13.84 -17.29
C SER A 68 -3.66 -13.16 -17.10
N LEU A 69 -3.36 -12.72 -15.87
CA LEU A 69 -2.05 -12.16 -15.51
C LEU A 69 -0.93 -13.20 -15.68
N LEU A 70 -1.14 -14.43 -15.21
CA LEU A 70 -0.16 -15.52 -15.34
C LEU A 70 0.05 -15.94 -16.79
N ALA A 71 -1.00 -15.94 -17.62
CA ALA A 71 -0.90 -16.24 -19.05
C ALA A 71 -0.04 -15.18 -19.77
N THR A 72 -0.33 -13.90 -19.53
CA THR A 72 0.45 -12.77 -20.07
C THR A 72 1.93 -12.86 -19.63
N TRP A 73 2.15 -13.19 -18.35
CA TRP A 73 3.51 -13.39 -17.83
C TRP A 73 4.22 -14.59 -18.47
N SER A 74 3.51 -15.70 -18.65
CA SER A 74 4.02 -16.88 -19.33
C SER A 74 4.43 -16.56 -20.76
N ASP A 75 3.56 -15.89 -21.52
CA ASP A 75 3.88 -15.51 -22.90
C ASP A 75 5.13 -14.63 -22.96
N HIS A 76 5.32 -13.72 -22.00
CA HIS A 76 6.53 -12.90 -21.94
C HIS A 76 7.81 -13.69 -21.61
N ILE A 77 7.79 -14.62 -20.64
CA ILE A 77 8.98 -15.43 -20.30
C ILE A 77 9.38 -16.32 -21.47
N TYR A 78 8.40 -17.00 -22.09
CA TYR A 78 8.65 -18.00 -23.11
C TYR A 78 8.71 -17.41 -24.54
N ARG A 79 8.61 -16.08 -24.71
CA ARG A 79 8.55 -15.41 -26.02
C ARG A 79 9.70 -15.75 -26.98
N HIS A 80 10.89 -15.99 -26.44
CA HIS A 80 12.10 -16.33 -27.21
C HIS A 80 12.37 -17.83 -27.28
N GLN A 81 11.51 -18.64 -26.66
CA GLN A 81 11.70 -20.07 -26.45
C GLN A 81 10.36 -20.83 -26.69
N PRO A 82 9.77 -20.74 -27.90
CA PRO A 82 8.42 -21.25 -28.17
C PRO A 82 8.32 -22.78 -28.12
N THR A 83 9.44 -23.48 -28.24
CA THR A 83 9.51 -24.95 -28.22
C THR A 83 9.62 -25.53 -26.82
N LEU A 84 9.85 -24.71 -25.78
CA LEU A 84 9.93 -25.19 -24.40
C LEU A 84 8.53 -25.40 -23.81
N PRO A 85 8.31 -26.52 -23.10
CA PRO A 85 7.04 -26.75 -22.41
C PRO A 85 6.84 -25.68 -21.33
N ARG A 86 5.66 -25.05 -21.34
CA ARG A 86 5.31 -23.99 -20.40
C ARG A 86 4.99 -24.58 -19.02
N GLU A 87 5.84 -24.30 -18.05
CA GLU A 87 5.64 -24.76 -16.67
C GLU A 87 4.86 -23.74 -15.84
N GLN A 88 3.58 -24.03 -15.55
CA GLN A 88 2.70 -23.11 -14.80
C GLN A 88 3.01 -23.06 -13.30
N LYS A 89 3.34 -24.20 -12.68
CA LYS A 89 3.61 -24.31 -11.24
C LYS A 89 4.82 -23.47 -10.78
N PRO A 90 6.01 -23.56 -11.40
CA PRO A 90 7.14 -22.71 -11.01
C PRO A 90 6.89 -21.23 -11.34
N LEU A 91 6.14 -20.92 -12.40
CA LEU A 91 5.78 -19.55 -12.74
C LEU A 91 4.90 -18.90 -11.67
N LEU A 92 3.92 -19.64 -11.15
CA LEU A 92 3.10 -19.19 -10.01
C LEU A 92 3.93 -19.04 -8.74
N SER A 93 4.81 -19.99 -8.43
CA SER A 93 5.70 -19.88 -7.25
C SER A 93 6.62 -18.67 -7.33
N LEU A 94 7.21 -18.41 -8.50
CA LEU A 94 8.05 -17.24 -8.72
C LEU A 94 7.24 -15.96 -8.55
N TRP A 95 6.03 -15.91 -9.11
CA TRP A 95 5.12 -14.78 -8.96
C TRP A 95 4.79 -14.52 -7.48
N ALA A 96 4.44 -15.57 -6.74
CA ALA A 96 4.10 -15.49 -5.31
C ALA A 96 5.28 -15.02 -4.47
N GLN A 97 6.50 -15.49 -4.78
CA GLN A 97 7.71 -15.07 -4.08
C GLN A 97 7.94 -13.56 -4.23
N TRP A 98 7.71 -12.99 -5.41
CA TRP A 98 7.80 -11.54 -5.62
C TRP A 98 6.72 -10.78 -4.87
N TYR A 99 5.47 -11.24 -4.95
CA TYR A 99 4.36 -10.59 -4.25
C TYR A 99 4.60 -10.54 -2.73
N ILE A 100 4.95 -11.67 -2.13
CA ILE A 100 5.23 -11.79 -0.71
C ILE A 100 6.49 -10.98 -0.35
N GLY A 101 7.55 -11.10 -1.14
CA GLY A 101 8.83 -10.44 -0.88
C GLY A 101 8.75 -8.91 -0.94
N LEU A 102 7.85 -8.35 -1.74
CA LEU A 102 7.65 -6.90 -1.84
C LEU A 102 6.62 -6.38 -0.84
N LEU A 103 5.54 -7.13 -0.57
CA LEU A 103 4.45 -6.65 0.28
C LEU A 103 4.69 -6.87 1.78
N VAL A 104 5.24 -8.02 2.17
CA VAL A 104 5.35 -8.38 3.59
C VAL A 104 6.30 -7.46 4.36
N PRO A 105 7.50 -7.11 3.87
CA PRO A 105 8.42 -6.23 4.61
C PRO A 105 7.85 -4.85 4.96
N PRO A 106 7.25 -4.06 4.03
CA PRO A 106 6.68 -2.76 4.38
C PRO A 106 5.46 -2.90 5.30
N LEU A 107 4.63 -3.93 5.12
CA LEU A 107 3.51 -4.21 6.03
C LEU A 107 3.98 -4.52 7.44
N MET A 108 5.00 -5.36 7.60
CA MET A 108 5.58 -5.66 8.90
C MET A 108 6.15 -4.40 9.56
N LEU A 109 6.86 -3.56 8.80
CA LEU A 109 7.38 -2.30 9.33
C LEU A 109 6.26 -1.37 9.79
N ALA A 110 5.21 -1.20 8.98
CA ALA A 110 4.05 -0.41 9.34
C ALA A 110 3.37 -0.97 10.61
N LEU A 111 3.07 -2.27 10.64
CA LEU A 111 2.41 -2.90 11.79
C LEU A 111 3.25 -2.85 13.07
N LEU A 112 4.56 -3.08 12.99
CA LEU A 112 5.42 -3.08 14.19
C LEU A 112 5.59 -1.66 14.74
N ASN A 113 5.63 -0.65 13.89
CA ASN A 113 5.97 0.71 14.31
C ASN A 113 4.77 1.65 14.50
N GLU A 114 3.60 1.34 13.94
CA GLU A 114 2.40 2.18 14.08
C GLU A 114 1.43 1.67 15.15
N PRO A 115 1.12 2.49 16.17
CA PRO A 115 0.19 2.09 17.22
C PRO A 115 -1.27 2.00 16.73
N GLN A 116 -1.64 2.78 15.71
CA GLN A 116 -3.03 2.93 15.27
C GLN A 116 -3.57 1.75 14.43
N GLY A 117 -2.75 0.74 14.14
CA GLY A 117 -3.13 -0.41 13.33
C GLY A 117 -3.34 -0.01 11.87
N LEU A 118 -2.93 -0.88 10.94
CA LEU A 118 -3.14 -0.68 9.51
C LEU A 118 -4.34 -1.54 9.07
N SER A 119 -5.27 -0.95 8.33
CA SER A 119 -6.32 -1.74 7.68
C SER A 119 -5.71 -2.67 6.62
N LEU A 120 -5.91 -3.97 6.80
CA LEU A 120 -5.46 -5.00 5.86
C LEU A 120 -6.58 -5.48 4.93
N ALA A 121 -7.62 -4.65 4.72
CA ALA A 121 -8.72 -4.99 3.84
C ALA A 121 -8.24 -5.09 2.37
N PRO A 122 -8.61 -6.14 1.61
CA PRO A 122 -8.15 -6.35 0.23
C PRO A 122 -8.41 -5.18 -0.72
N GLU A 123 -9.40 -4.35 -0.41
CA GLU A 123 -9.81 -3.19 -1.21
C GLU A 123 -8.79 -2.04 -1.12
N HIS A 124 -7.94 -2.02 -0.09
CA HIS A 124 -6.95 -0.96 0.14
C HIS A 124 -5.57 -1.27 -0.46
N PHE A 125 -5.40 -2.48 -1.01
CA PHE A 125 -4.16 -2.91 -1.64
C PHE A 125 -4.29 -2.83 -3.14
N HIS A 126 -3.72 -1.80 -3.73
CA HIS A 126 -3.64 -1.65 -5.17
C HIS A 126 -2.28 -2.09 -5.68
N VAL A 127 -2.30 -2.83 -6.78
CA VAL A 127 -1.10 -3.34 -7.42
C VAL A 127 -1.11 -2.88 -8.87
N GLU A 128 -0.07 -2.16 -9.27
CA GLU A 128 0.16 -1.81 -10.66
C GLU A 128 0.92 -2.94 -11.36
N PHE A 129 0.27 -3.65 -12.27
CA PHE A 129 0.90 -4.72 -13.03
C PHE A 129 1.70 -4.16 -14.22
N HIS A 130 2.86 -4.75 -14.49
CA HIS A 130 3.57 -4.48 -15.74
C HIS A 130 2.74 -4.96 -16.94
N GLU A 131 2.90 -4.32 -18.11
CA GLU A 131 2.22 -4.69 -19.36
C GLU A 131 2.46 -6.16 -19.76
N SER A 132 3.59 -6.72 -19.33
CA SER A 132 3.92 -8.13 -19.55
C SER A 132 3.26 -9.10 -18.55
N GLY A 133 2.34 -8.64 -17.70
CA GLY A 133 1.78 -9.42 -16.58
C GLY A 133 2.80 -9.75 -15.48
N ARG A 134 4.04 -9.27 -15.62
CA ARG A 134 5.15 -9.55 -14.71
C ARG A 134 5.13 -8.61 -13.51
N ARG A 135 5.02 -9.16 -12.30
CA ARG A 135 5.21 -8.43 -11.03
C ARG A 135 4.33 -7.16 -10.92
N PRO A 136 4.26 -6.54 -9.75
CA PRO A 136 4.00 -5.11 -9.70
C PRO A 136 5.13 -4.39 -10.45
N ALA A 137 4.84 -3.57 -11.47
CA ALA A 137 5.85 -2.79 -12.20
C ALA A 137 6.39 -1.63 -11.38
N SER A 138 5.51 -1.02 -10.61
CA SER A 138 5.72 0.23 -9.91
C SER A 138 4.69 0.33 -8.79
N GLY A 139 5.12 0.15 -7.55
CA GLY A 139 4.24 0.39 -6.41
C GLY A 139 3.23 -0.73 -6.11
N LEU A 140 3.41 -1.41 -4.98
CA LEU A 140 2.30 -1.76 -4.12
C LEU A 140 1.80 -0.45 -3.52
N MET A 141 0.60 -0.04 -3.88
CA MET A 141 -0.01 1.13 -3.29
C MET A 141 -0.96 0.66 -2.19
N CYS A 142 -0.65 1.05 -0.96
CA CYS A 142 -1.47 0.74 0.19
C CYS A 142 -2.17 2.02 0.62
N ILE A 143 -3.50 2.04 0.59
CA ILE A 143 -4.26 3.10 1.22
C ILE A 143 -4.19 2.84 2.73
N ALA A 144 -3.38 3.63 3.44
CA ALA A 144 -3.21 3.48 4.87
C ALA A 144 -4.44 4.00 5.60
N MET A 145 -5.38 3.11 5.92
CA MET A 145 -6.52 3.47 6.76
C MET A 145 -6.25 3.10 8.22
N PRO A 146 -6.45 4.05 9.16
CA PRO A 146 -6.39 3.77 10.58
C PRO A 146 -7.54 2.83 10.93
N THR A 147 -7.25 1.80 11.72
CA THR A 147 -8.31 0.88 12.15
C THR A 147 -9.29 1.62 13.07
N SER A 148 -10.59 1.58 12.78
CA SER A 148 -11.64 2.18 13.62
C SER A 148 -11.87 1.43 14.94
N ARG A 149 -11.20 0.28 15.13
CA ARG A 149 -11.23 -0.47 16.38
C ARG A 149 -9.93 -0.22 17.12
N GLY A 150 -10.05 0.36 18.32
CA GLY A 150 -8.93 0.54 19.24
C GLY A 150 -8.18 -0.78 19.48
N PHE A 151 -7.12 -1.00 18.72
CA PHE A 151 -6.16 -2.06 18.97
C PHE A 151 -5.29 -1.58 20.13
N HIS A 152 -5.76 -1.76 21.36
CA HIS A 152 -4.96 -1.56 22.57
C HIS A 152 -3.80 -2.57 22.56
N ARG A 153 -2.70 -2.21 21.93
CA ARG A 153 -1.44 -2.94 22.02
C ARG A 153 -0.88 -2.69 23.42
N ARG A 154 -1.22 -3.56 24.38
CA ARG A 154 -0.56 -3.63 25.69
C ARG A 154 0.93 -3.94 25.42
N ARG A 155 1.78 -2.90 25.41
CA ARG A 155 3.24 -3.06 25.43
C ARG A 155 3.66 -3.37 26.87
N GLU A 156 3.40 -4.59 27.32
CA GLU A 156 4.03 -5.15 28.51
C GLU A 156 5.21 -6.01 28.01
N TRP A 157 6.36 -5.37 27.83
CA TRP A 157 7.62 -6.09 27.71
C TRP A 157 8.12 -6.37 29.13
N MET A 158 7.94 -7.60 29.61
CA MET A 158 8.64 -8.10 30.80
C MET A 158 10.12 -8.34 30.45
N PRO A 159 11.08 -7.89 31.28
CA PRO A 159 12.47 -8.28 31.13
C PRO A 159 12.64 -9.73 31.62
N TRP A 160 13.32 -10.56 30.82
CA TRP A 160 13.98 -11.78 31.29
C TRP A 160 15.44 -11.46 31.51
#